data_AF-A0A1D1V014-F1
#
_entry.id   AF-A0A1D1V014-F1
#
_cell.length_a   1.000
_cell.length_b   1.000
_cell.length_c   1.000
_cell.angle_alpha   90.00
_cell.angle_beta   90.00
_cell.angle_gamma   90.00
#
_symmetry.space_group_name_H-M   'P 1'
#
loop_
_entity.id
_entity.type
_entity.pdbx_description
1 polymer ?
#
loop_
_entity_poly.entity_id
_entity_poly.type
_entity_poly.pdbx_seq_one_letter_code
_entity_poly.pdbx_strand_id
1 'polypeptide(L)'
;MLSKWYYQETAKDNQSTIIILTPGCTEGTMLNQLAAKWNVLLITTINSDIQIRFKAQSPTWVTTSIAPSVYQGYMCLGLLRFYNWTSAYVLVDEGARNYFTNTAKLTLQLMARQYFLHVTFTFNSRKSDFDFTEMLTKMARERRGMYSISPARGSSNFLQFVHTCRDNRT
;
A
#
# COMPACT_ATOMS: atom_id res chain seq x y z
N MET A 1 -32.14 13.05 -6.69
CA MET A 1 -30.88 13.75 -6.32
C MET A 1 -30.62 13.47 -4.85
N LEU A 2 -29.45 12.94 -4.49
CA LEU A 2 -29.13 12.52 -3.12
C LEU A 2 -29.29 13.68 -2.10
N SER A 3 -28.92 14.90 -2.51
CA SER A 3 -29.12 16.12 -1.73
C SER A 3 -30.58 16.38 -1.37
N LYS A 4 -31.51 16.19 -2.32
CA LYS A 4 -32.94 16.40 -2.09
C LYS A 4 -33.48 15.39 -1.07
N TRP A 5 -33.13 14.12 -1.20
CA TRP A 5 -33.54 13.08 -0.23
C TRP A 5 -32.96 13.36 1.16
N TYR A 6 -31.67 13.71 1.26
CA TYR A 6 -31.02 14.06 2.52
C TYR A 6 -31.71 15.24 3.22
N TYR A 7 -31.91 16.37 2.51
CA TYR A 7 -32.44 17.58 3.13
C TYR A 7 -33.95 17.56 3.34
N GLN A 8 -34.70 16.74 2.59
CA GLN A 8 -36.16 16.68 2.69
C GLN A 8 -36.66 15.56 3.59
N GLU A 9 -36.02 14.40 3.57
CA GLU A 9 -36.50 13.19 4.26
C GLU A 9 -35.69 12.92 5.55
N THR A 10 -34.36 12.95 5.47
CA THR A 10 -33.50 12.50 6.59
C THR A 10 -33.19 13.63 7.58
N ALA A 11 -32.84 14.83 7.10
CA ALA A 11 -32.53 15.97 7.97
C ALA A 11 -33.72 16.47 8.80
N LYS A 12 -34.95 16.05 8.47
CA LYS A 12 -36.18 16.38 9.22
C LYS A 12 -36.55 15.33 10.25
N ASP A 13 -35.99 14.12 10.14
CA ASP A 13 -36.24 13.04 11.08
C ASP A 13 -35.17 13.04 12.17
N ASN A 14 -35.56 13.51 13.36
CA ASN A 14 -34.71 13.60 14.55
C ASN A 14 -34.21 12.23 15.06
N GLN A 15 -34.69 11.11 14.51
CA GLN A 15 -34.25 9.76 14.88
C GLN A 15 -33.29 9.13 13.86
N SER A 16 -33.08 9.76 12.71
CA SER A 16 -32.29 9.19 11.64
C SER A 16 -30.80 9.56 11.76
N THR A 17 -29.94 8.53 11.85
CA THR A 17 -28.47 8.72 11.86
C THR A 17 -27.91 8.32 10.50
N ILE A 18 -27.21 9.26 9.87
CA ILE A 18 -26.58 9.04 8.56
C ILE A 18 -25.20 8.47 8.78
N ILE A 19 -24.87 7.42 8.03
CA ILE A 19 -23.55 6.77 8.03
C ILE A 19 -23.12 6.64 6.56
N ILE A 20 -21.87 6.97 6.28
CA ILE A 20 -21.25 6.74 4.99
C ILE A 20 -20.48 5.43 5.06
N LEU A 21 -20.96 4.39 4.38
CA LEU A 21 -20.27 3.11 4.24
C LEU A 21 -19.75 2.97 2.81
N THR A 22 -18.44 2.81 2.65
CA THR A 22 -17.82 2.75 1.32
C THR A 22 -16.59 1.84 1.26
N PRO A 23 -16.32 1.16 0.14
CA PRO A 23 -14.98 0.64 -0.13
C PRO A 23 -13.99 1.82 -0.21
N GLY A 24 -12.90 1.72 0.55
CA GLY A 24 -11.92 2.79 0.64
C GLY A 24 -10.77 2.64 -0.34
N CYS A 25 -10.71 3.50 -1.36
CA CYS A 25 -9.54 3.72 -2.20
C CYS A 25 -8.96 5.12 -1.92
N THR A 26 -8.54 5.85 -2.96
CA THR A 26 -7.92 7.18 -2.87
C THR A 26 -8.89 8.28 -2.46
N GLU A 27 -10.21 8.10 -2.57
CA GLU A 27 -11.19 9.13 -2.17
C GLU A 27 -11.39 9.24 -0.65
N GLY A 28 -10.78 8.34 0.14
CA GLY A 28 -10.97 8.30 1.60
C GLY A 28 -10.75 9.64 2.29
N THR A 29 -9.71 10.39 1.89
CA THR A 29 -9.39 11.70 2.45
C THR A 29 -10.47 12.74 2.16
N MET A 30 -11.01 12.79 0.94
CA MET A 30 -12.05 13.73 0.55
C MET A 30 -13.37 13.41 1.27
N LEU A 31 -13.71 12.12 1.34
CA LEU A 31 -14.88 11.67 2.09
C LEU A 31 -14.75 11.93 3.58
N ASN A 32 -13.55 11.79 4.14
CA ASN A 32 -13.29 12.14 5.53
C ASN A 32 -13.50 13.64 5.79
N GLN A 33 -13.05 14.53 4.90
CA GLN A 33 -13.29 15.96 5.05
C GLN A 33 -14.79 16.28 5.06
N LEU A 34 -15.56 15.65 4.17
CA LEU A 34 -17.01 15.79 4.14
C LEU A 34 -17.67 15.25 5.42
N ALA A 35 -17.32 14.01 5.78
CA ALA A 35 -17.86 13.33 6.96
C ALA A 35 -17.54 14.06 8.27
N ALA A 36 -16.33 14.59 8.40
CA ALA A 36 -15.91 15.40 9.55
C ALA A 36 -16.67 16.73 9.62
N LYS A 37 -16.89 17.40 8.48
CA LYS A 37 -17.65 18.66 8.43
C LYS A 37 -19.14 18.45 8.72
N TRP A 38 -19.69 17.30 8.36
CA TRP A 38 -21.09 16.96 8.60
C TRP A 38 -21.32 16.21 9.90
N ASN A 39 -20.25 15.91 10.65
CA ASN A 39 -20.28 15.09 11.86
C ASN A 39 -20.99 13.73 11.65
N VAL A 40 -20.71 13.11 10.51
CA VAL A 40 -21.29 11.82 10.08
C VAL A 40 -20.23 10.73 10.20
N LEU A 41 -20.63 9.54 10.66
CA LEU A 41 -19.75 8.37 10.75
C LEU A 41 -19.35 7.90 9.34
N LEU A 42 -18.05 7.81 9.09
CA LEU A 42 -17.49 7.23 7.87
C LEU A 42 -16.87 5.86 8.19
N ILE A 43 -17.41 4.81 7.59
CA ILE A 43 -16.91 3.44 7.70
C ILE A 43 -16.30 3.04 6.36
N THR A 44 -15.01 2.68 6.36
CA THR A 44 -14.35 2.14 5.17
C THR A 44 -13.94 0.69 5.34
N THR A 45 -14.15 -0.13 4.32
CA THR A 45 -13.87 -1.58 4.43
C THR A 45 -12.44 -1.99 4.08
N ILE A 46 -11.78 -1.24 3.20
CA ILE A 46 -10.44 -1.58 2.67
C ILE A 46 -9.45 -0.41 2.76
N ASN A 47 -9.86 0.74 3.29
CA ASN A 47 -8.95 1.90 3.37
C ASN A 47 -7.84 1.64 4.39
N SER A 48 -6.65 2.09 4.04
CA SER A 48 -5.41 1.88 4.77
C SER A 48 -4.58 3.16 4.90
N ASP A 49 -5.19 4.32 4.62
CA ASP A 49 -4.57 5.63 4.74
C ASP A 49 -4.15 5.90 6.20
N ILE A 50 -2.96 6.49 6.37
CA ILE A 50 -2.42 6.82 7.69
C ILE A 50 -3.25 7.90 8.39
N GLN A 51 -3.92 8.78 7.64
CA GLN A 51 -4.76 9.85 8.18
C GLN A 51 -5.91 9.34 9.05
N ILE A 52 -6.35 8.10 8.87
CA ILE A 52 -7.39 7.46 9.67
C ILE A 52 -7.00 7.43 11.17
N ARG A 53 -5.69 7.40 11.48
CA ARG A 53 -5.18 7.36 12.86
C ARG A 53 -5.14 8.72 13.55
N PHE A 54 -5.06 9.81 12.79
CA PHE A 54 -5.02 11.14 13.36
C PHE A 54 -6.44 11.64 13.60
N LYS A 55 -7.01 11.31 14.77
CA LYS A 55 -8.41 11.65 15.12
C LYS A 55 -8.70 13.15 15.16
N ALA A 56 -7.68 13.99 15.36
CA ALA A 56 -7.82 15.44 15.19
C ALA A 56 -8.21 15.84 13.74
N GLN A 57 -7.81 15.06 12.74
CA GLN A 57 -8.09 15.30 11.32
C GLN A 57 -9.19 14.38 10.77
N SER A 58 -9.39 13.21 11.39
CA SER A 58 -10.33 12.18 10.97
C SER A 58 -11.21 11.71 12.14
N PRO A 59 -12.01 12.60 12.75
CA PRO A 59 -12.70 12.33 14.01
C PRO A 59 -13.75 11.22 13.88
N THR A 60 -14.47 11.18 12.76
CA THR A 60 -15.59 10.26 12.53
C THR A 60 -15.23 9.09 11.61
N TRP A 61 -13.96 8.92 11.24
CA TRP A 61 -13.56 7.88 10.30
C TRP A 61 -13.08 6.61 11.01
N VAL A 62 -13.75 5.49 10.76
CA VAL A 62 -13.35 4.15 11.18
C VAL A 62 -13.10 3.25 9.96
N THR A 63 -12.18 2.31 10.09
CA THR A 63 -11.90 1.31 9.05
C THR A 63 -12.04 -0.09 9.62
N THR A 64 -12.62 -1.01 8.86
CA THR A 64 -12.61 -2.46 9.20
C THR A 64 -11.40 -3.17 8.60
N SER A 65 -10.53 -2.45 7.87
CA SER A 65 -9.29 -3.00 7.33
C SER A 65 -8.30 -3.30 8.45
N ILE A 66 -7.95 -4.58 8.58
CA ILE A 66 -7.03 -5.10 9.61
C ILE A 66 -5.57 -4.70 9.30
N ALA A 67 -5.25 -4.40 8.05
CA ALA A 67 -3.88 -4.14 7.59
C ALA A 67 -3.73 -2.75 6.96
N PRO A 68 -3.59 -1.68 7.77
CA PRO A 68 -3.04 -0.41 7.32
C PRO A 68 -1.74 -0.60 6.54
N SER A 69 -1.56 0.16 5.46
CA SER A 69 -0.40 0.13 4.57
C SER A 69 0.92 0.29 5.34
N VAL A 70 0.87 1.03 6.45
CA VAL A 70 1.96 1.24 7.41
C VAL A 70 2.51 -0.07 7.99
N TYR A 71 1.67 -1.08 8.23
CA TYR A 71 2.13 -2.36 8.80
C TYR A 71 2.81 -3.26 7.77
N GLN A 72 2.63 -2.99 6.48
CA GLN A 72 3.18 -3.84 5.43
C GLN A 72 4.72 -3.83 5.45
N GLY A 73 5.32 -2.67 5.74
CA GLY A 73 6.76 -2.57 5.96
C GLY A 73 7.25 -3.33 7.20
N TYR A 74 6.49 -3.29 8.31
CA TYR A 74 6.83 -4.04 9.53
C TYR A 74 6.74 -5.54 9.33
N MET A 75 5.70 -6.02 8.64
CA MET A 75 5.56 -7.44 8.28
C MET A 75 6.70 -7.89 7.36
N CYS A 76 7.03 -7.10 6.33
CA CYS A 76 8.17 -7.37 5.47
C CYS A 76 9.44 -7.51 6.30
N LEU A 77 9.81 -6.48 7.07
CA LEU A 77 11.05 -6.47 7.83
C LEU A 77 11.09 -7.60 8.88
N GLY A 78 9.95 -7.90 9.50
CA GLY A 78 9.79 -9.03 10.41
C GLY A 78 10.08 -10.36 9.72
N LEU A 79 9.56 -10.58 8.51
CA LEU A 79 9.83 -11.78 7.71
C LEU A 79 11.31 -11.87 7.31
N LEU A 80 11.91 -10.77 6.82
CA LEU A 80 13.34 -10.77 6.45
C LEU A 80 14.20 -11.17 7.65
N ARG A 81 13.92 -10.63 8.84
CA ARG A 81 14.62 -10.97 10.08
C ARG A 81 14.35 -12.39 10.56
N PHE A 82 13.11 -12.86 10.45
CA PHE A 82 12.74 -14.22 10.82
C PHE A 82 13.55 -15.26 10.03
N TYR A 83 13.81 -15.00 8.74
CA TYR A 83 14.66 -15.83 7.89
C TYR A 83 16.16 -15.50 7.98
N ASN A 84 16.59 -14.73 8.99
CA ASN A 84 17.98 -14.30 9.19
C ASN A 84 18.61 -13.59 7.98
N TRP A 85 17.81 -12.92 7.15
CA TRP A 85 18.34 -12.08 6.09
C TRP A 85 18.83 -10.75 6.67
N THR A 86 20.09 -10.44 6.41
CA THR A 86 20.75 -9.21 6.87
C THR A 86 20.64 -8.07 5.86
N SER A 87 20.28 -8.40 4.62
CA SER A 87 20.10 -7.44 3.53
C SER A 87 19.07 -7.91 2.53
N ALA A 88 18.42 -6.95 1.86
CA ALA A 88 17.44 -7.26 0.81
C ALA A 88 17.53 -6.32 -0.40
N TYR A 89 17.17 -6.85 -1.56
CA TYR A 89 16.87 -6.02 -2.73
C TYR A 89 15.40 -5.61 -2.73
N VAL A 90 15.15 -4.33 -2.99
CA VAL A 90 13.81 -3.73 -3.02
C VAL A 90 13.54 -3.19 -4.41
N LEU A 91 12.53 -3.75 -5.09
CA LEU A 91 12.06 -3.25 -6.38
C LEU A 91 10.83 -2.36 -6.17
N VAL A 92 10.86 -1.14 -6.71
CA VAL A 92 9.81 -0.13 -6.59
C VAL A 92 9.32 0.30 -7.97
N ASP A 93 8.03 0.10 -8.23
CA ASP A 93 7.36 0.61 -9.42
C ASP A 93 6.72 1.98 -9.14
N GLU A 94 7.35 3.05 -9.63
CA GLU A 94 6.86 4.43 -9.55
C GLU A 94 5.64 4.68 -10.45
N GLY A 95 5.42 3.82 -11.45
CA GLY A 95 4.25 3.85 -12.31
C GLY A 95 3.01 3.18 -11.69
N ALA A 96 3.17 2.47 -10.58
CA ALA A 96 2.09 1.75 -9.92
C ALA A 96 1.00 2.69 -9.36
N ARG A 97 -0.11 2.12 -8.90
CA ARG A 97 -1.15 2.88 -8.18
C ARG A 97 -0.56 3.46 -6.89
N ASN A 98 -1.08 4.62 -6.47
CA ASN A 98 -0.61 5.37 -5.29
C ASN A 98 -0.44 4.52 -4.01
N TYR A 99 -1.25 3.48 -3.85
CA TYR A 99 -1.10 2.53 -2.75
C TYR A 99 0.31 1.89 -2.73
N PHE A 100 0.77 1.34 -3.86
CA PHE A 100 2.05 0.61 -3.93
C PHE A 100 3.24 1.55 -3.74
N THR A 101 3.19 2.75 -4.35
CA THR A 101 4.24 3.75 -4.21
C THR A 101 4.34 4.27 -2.77
N ASN A 102 3.20 4.51 -2.11
CA ASN A 102 3.17 4.92 -0.69
C ASN A 102 3.70 3.80 0.22
N THR A 103 3.27 2.56 0.02
CA THR A 103 3.75 1.41 0.80
C THR A 103 5.25 1.18 0.62
N ALA A 104 5.76 1.30 -0.61
CA ALA A 104 7.19 1.21 -0.88
C ALA A 104 7.98 2.31 -0.15
N LYS A 105 7.51 3.55 -0.24
CA LYS A 105 8.12 4.69 0.45
C LYS A 105 8.18 4.48 1.97
N LEU A 106 7.06 4.08 2.58
CA LEU A 106 7.00 3.83 4.03
C LEU A 106 7.89 2.65 4.45
N THR A 107 7.95 1.61 3.62
CA THR A 107 8.80 0.44 3.89
C THR A 107 10.29 0.79 3.81
N LEU A 108 10.72 1.54 2.78
CA LEU A 108 12.09 2.02 2.66
C LEU A 108 12.48 2.95 3.81
N GLN A 109 11.60 3.86 4.22
CA GLN A 109 11.81 4.70 5.40
C GLN A 109 11.97 3.88 6.68
N LEU A 110 11.17 2.82 6.85
CA LEU A 110 11.29 1.90 7.98
C LEU A 110 12.61 1.13 7.96
N MET A 111 13.01 0.59 6.80
CA MET A 111 14.28 -0.12 6.65
C MET A 111 15.47 0.77 6.98
N ALA A 112 15.47 2.01 6.48
CA ALA A 112 16.49 3.01 6.81
C ALA A 112 16.52 3.34 8.31
N ARG A 113 15.36 3.58 8.93
CA ARG A 113 15.24 3.88 10.37
C ARG A 113 15.73 2.73 11.25
N GLN A 114 15.58 1.49 10.81
CA GLN A 114 16.01 0.30 11.55
C GLN A 114 17.36 -0.25 11.09
N TYR A 115 18.14 0.53 10.33
CA TYR A 115 19.46 0.17 9.83
C TYR A 115 19.49 -1.17 9.09
N PHE A 116 18.39 -1.53 8.41
CA PHE A 116 18.33 -2.73 7.60
C PHE A 116 18.96 -2.45 6.23
N LEU A 117 20.00 -3.22 5.89
CA LEU A 117 20.73 -3.06 4.64
C LEU A 117 19.81 -3.37 3.46
N HIS A 118 19.70 -2.44 2.51
CA HIS A 118 18.89 -2.66 1.33
C HIS A 118 19.48 -1.99 0.10
N VAL A 119 19.16 -2.54 -1.06
CA VAL A 119 19.50 -1.97 -2.36
C VAL A 119 18.21 -1.79 -3.14
N THR A 120 17.95 -0.55 -3.57
CA THR A 120 16.69 -0.19 -4.23
C THR A 120 16.86 -0.10 -5.74
N PHE A 121 15.96 -0.74 -6.48
CA PHE A 121 15.78 -0.56 -7.92
C PHE A 121 14.44 0.13 -8.15
N THR A 122 14.43 1.22 -8.91
CA THR A 122 13.21 1.95 -9.26
C THR A 122 12.93 1.83 -10.75
N PHE A 123 11.66 1.70 -11.12
CA PHE A 123 11.23 1.71 -12.51
C PHE A 123 9.82 2.27 -12.64
N ASN A 124 9.38 2.55 -13.87
CA ASN A 124 8.03 3.05 -14.12
C ASN A 124 7.31 2.19 -15.15
N SER A 125 6.43 1.31 -14.67
CA SER A 125 5.67 0.38 -15.51
C SER A 125 4.75 1.03 -16.55
N ARG A 126 4.46 2.33 -16.42
CA ARG A 126 3.67 3.07 -17.44
C ARG A 126 4.52 3.57 -18.60
N LYS A 127 5.84 3.63 -18.44
CA LYS A 127 6.76 4.16 -19.45
C LYS A 127 7.51 3.05 -20.18
N SER A 128 7.95 2.03 -19.46
CA SER A 128 8.72 0.93 -20.03
C SER A 128 8.65 -0.31 -19.14
N ASP A 129 8.95 -1.45 -19.74
CA ASP A 129 9.23 -2.66 -18.98
C ASP A 129 10.53 -2.53 -18.20
N PHE A 130 10.63 -3.27 -17.09
CA PHE A 130 11.84 -3.31 -16.28
C PHE A 130 12.77 -4.40 -16.79
N ASP A 131 14.01 -4.04 -17.08
CA ASP A 131 15.06 -5.02 -17.38
C ASP A 131 15.58 -5.63 -16.07
N PHE A 132 15.21 -6.89 -15.83
CA PHE A 132 15.62 -7.63 -14.63
C PHE A 132 17.08 -8.10 -14.69
N THR A 133 17.76 -8.00 -15.84
CA THR A 133 19.09 -8.59 -16.06
C THR A 133 20.12 -8.08 -15.05
N GLU A 134 20.19 -6.76 -14.84
CA GLU A 134 21.15 -6.16 -13.90
C GLU A 134 20.85 -6.59 -12.45
N MET A 135 19.58 -6.54 -12.05
CA MET A 135 19.16 -6.92 -10.70
C MET A 135 19.48 -8.38 -10.42
N LEU A 136 19.12 -9.27 -11.35
CA LEU A 136 19.36 -10.71 -11.21
C LEU A 136 20.85 -11.06 -11.26
N THR A 137 21.66 -10.33 -12.05
CA THR A 137 23.11 -10.53 -12.09
C THR A 137 23.75 -10.18 -10.74
N LYS A 138 23.30 -9.08 -10.11
CA LYS A 138 23.73 -8.71 -8.75
C LYS A 138 23.26 -9.72 -7.71
N MET A 139 21.99 -10.15 -7.79
CA MET A 139 21.43 -11.18 -6.92
C MET A 139 22.11 -12.55 -7.06
N ALA A 140 22.54 -12.93 -8.27
CA ALA A 140 23.24 -14.20 -8.48
C ALA A 140 24.61 -14.23 -7.80
N ARG A 141 25.23 -13.07 -7.59
CA ARG A 141 26.52 -12.90 -6.91
C ARG A 141 26.37 -12.76 -5.39
N GLU A 142 25.24 -12.27 -4.92
CA GLU A 142 24.99 -11.96 -3.51
C GLU A 142 23.88 -12.86 -2.93
N ARG A 143 24.14 -13.61 -1.85
CA ARG A 143 23.11 -14.41 -1.15
C ARG A 143 22.16 -13.54 -0.34
N ARG A 144 21.39 -12.67 -1.00
CA ARG A 144 20.45 -11.73 -0.37
C ARG A 144 19.01 -12.13 -0.67
N GLY A 145 18.14 -11.92 0.32
CA GLY A 145 16.71 -12.06 0.15
C GLY A 145 16.15 -11.00 -0.79
N MET A 146 15.04 -11.30 -1.45
CA MET A 146 14.37 -10.34 -2.33
C MET A 146 13.01 -9.96 -1.79
N TYR A 147 12.69 -8.67 -1.88
CA TYR A 147 11.38 -8.16 -1.57
C TYR A 147 10.91 -7.20 -2.67
N SER A 148 9.81 -7.55 -3.34
CA SER A 148 9.21 -6.71 -4.37
C SER A 148 7.91 -6.11 -3.86
N ILE A 149 7.76 -4.79 -3.97
CA ILE A 149 6.48 -4.10 -3.83
C ILE A 149 6.08 -3.65 -5.22
N SER A 150 5.28 -4.46 -5.90
CA SER A 150 4.80 -4.19 -7.24
C SER A 150 3.38 -4.74 -7.43
N PRO A 151 2.56 -4.15 -8.32
CA PRO A 151 1.28 -4.74 -8.69
C PRO A 151 1.45 -6.13 -9.31
N ALA A 152 0.39 -6.94 -9.31
CA ALA A 152 0.42 -8.37 -9.69
C ALA A 152 1.15 -8.67 -11.03
N ARG A 153 1.13 -7.74 -12.00
CA ARG A 153 1.87 -7.86 -13.26
C ARG A 153 3.39 -7.81 -13.08
N GLY A 154 3.89 -6.94 -12.22
CA GLY A 154 5.32 -6.87 -11.89
C GLY A 154 5.82 -8.12 -11.16
N SER A 155 5.00 -8.67 -10.25
CA SER A 155 5.32 -9.93 -9.57
C SER A 155 5.23 -11.15 -10.49
N SER A 156 4.29 -11.17 -11.44
CA SER A 156 4.13 -12.26 -12.40
C SER A 156 5.27 -12.30 -13.44
N ASN A 157 5.66 -11.14 -13.97
CA ASN A 157 6.80 -11.04 -14.89
C ASN A 157 8.11 -11.44 -14.21
N PHE A 158 8.27 -11.08 -12.93
CA PHE A 158 9.41 -11.51 -12.13
C PHE A 158 9.42 -13.03 -11.88
N LEU A 159 8.30 -13.64 -11.46
CA LEU A 159 8.21 -15.07 -11.21
C LEU A 159 8.41 -15.91 -12.48
N GLN A 160 7.87 -15.47 -13.62
CA GLN A 160 8.12 -16.12 -14.91
C GLN A 160 9.61 -16.10 -15.26
N PHE A 161 10.30 -14.97 -15.07
CA PHE A 161 11.72 -14.86 -15.43
C PHE A 161 12.66 -15.61 -14.47
N VAL A 162 12.34 -15.67 -13.17
CA VAL A 162 13.07 -16.50 -12.20
C VAL A 162 12.96 -17.99 -12.55
N HIS A 163 11.80 -18.44 -13.03
CA HIS A 163 11.64 -19.79 -13.55
C HIS A 163 12.53 -20.02 -14.78
N THR A 164 12.52 -19.11 -15.76
CA THR A 164 13.36 -19.22 -16.96
C THR A 164 14.87 -19.23 -16.65
N CYS A 165 15.32 -18.47 -15.64
CA CYS A 165 16.73 -18.50 -15.21
C CYS A 165 17.10 -19.74 -14.39
N ARG A 166 16.14 -20.42 -13.75
CA ARG A 166 16.37 -21.68 -13.05
C ARG A 166 16.53 -22.85 -14.03
N ASP A 167 15.76 -22.85 -15.11
CA ASP A 167 15.82 -23.90 -16.14
C ASP A 167 17.07 -23.80 -17.03
N ASN A 168 17.64 -22.60 -17.21
CA ASN A 168 18.91 -22.40 -17.93
C ASN A 168 20.18 -22.68 -17.07
N ARG A 169 20.04 -23.28 -15.88
CA ARG A 169 21.16 -23.67 -15.00
C ARG A 169 21.35 -25.19 -14.87
N THR A 170 20.65 -25.99 -15.67
CA THR A 170 20.97 -27.42 -15.92
C THR A 170 21.70 -27.54 -17.25
#